data_AF-A0A1B6C1T7-F1
#
_entry.id   AF-A0A1B6C1T7-F1
#
_cell.length_a   1.000
_cell.length_b   1.000
_cell.length_c   1.000
_cell.angle_alpha   90.00
_cell.angle_beta   90.00
_cell.angle_gamma   90.00
#
_symmetry.space_group_name_H-M   'P 1'
#
loop_
_entity.id
_entity.type
_entity.pdbx_description
1 polymer ?
#
loop_
_entity_poly.entity_id
_entity_poly.type
_entity_poly.pdbx_seq_one_letter_code
_entity_poly.pdbx_strand_id
1 'polypeptide(L)'
;MHHWTPESKRQSMVWKGKDEPTPKKVKVVESAGKIIATVFWDNKGVLLIDYLPHGTTITAARYCELLQQLRRAIQNKKKRKVDEKSFLFHDNARPHAARQTQDLLTDFLWDVFGHPPYSPDLAPSDFHLFPHLKQHLRGRTFANDDELKEEVESWLNIMAAEWCNEGLKK
;
A
#
# COMPACT_ATOMS: atom_id res chain seq x y z
N MET A 1 -3.13 -8.57 -20.08
CA MET A 1 -2.97 -7.13 -19.82
C MET A 1 -1.56 -6.95 -19.33
N HIS A 2 -0.73 -6.14 -19.98
CA HIS A 2 0.70 -6.05 -19.65
C HIS A 2 0.97 -4.85 -18.74
N HIS A 3 1.67 -5.05 -17.63
CA HIS A 3 2.03 -4.00 -16.67
C HIS A 3 3.47 -3.55 -16.85
N TRP A 4 3.70 -2.24 -16.80
CA TRP A 4 5.05 -1.67 -16.86
C TRP A 4 5.18 -0.47 -15.94
N THR A 5 6.22 -0.45 -15.11
CA THR A 5 6.53 0.72 -14.28
C THR A 5 7.72 1.49 -14.89
N PRO A 6 7.52 2.73 -15.35
CA PRO A 6 8.59 3.52 -15.96
C PRO A 6 9.71 3.87 -14.98
N GLU A 7 10.89 4.10 -15.53
CA GLU A 7 11.97 4.70 -14.76
C GLU A 7 11.63 6.16 -14.36
N SER A 8 11.68 6.51 -13.07
CA SER A 8 11.79 7.89 -12.59
C SER A 8 12.93 8.69 -13.24
N LYS A 9 12.75 10.01 -13.19
CA LYS A 9 13.71 11.00 -13.69
C LYS A 9 15.14 10.74 -13.25
N ARG A 10 15.38 10.45 -11.96
CA ARG A 10 16.74 10.32 -11.39
C ARG A 10 17.56 9.17 -11.99
N GLN A 11 16.96 8.02 -12.30
CA GLN A 11 17.71 6.88 -12.87
C GLN A 11 17.81 6.97 -14.39
N SER A 12 16.83 7.60 -15.05
CA SER A 12 16.91 7.91 -16.49
C SER A 12 17.84 9.10 -16.81
N MET A 13 18.63 9.57 -15.84
CA MET A 13 19.63 10.61 -16.06
C MET A 13 20.88 9.95 -16.64
N VAL A 14 21.16 10.29 -17.90
CA VAL A 14 22.35 9.83 -18.61
C VAL A 14 23.20 11.06 -18.91
N TRP A 15 24.50 10.99 -18.59
CA TRP A 15 25.47 12.00 -19.03
C TRP A 15 25.69 11.84 -20.53
N LYS A 16 25.61 12.93 -21.28
CA LYS A 16 25.76 12.91 -22.74
C LYS A 16 26.74 13.96 -23.24
N GLY A 17 27.36 13.66 -24.38
CA GLY A 17 28.22 14.60 -25.10
C GLY A 17 27.44 15.80 -25.65
N LYS A 18 28.16 16.89 -25.99
CA LYS A 18 27.56 18.16 -26.45
C LYS A 18 26.68 18.01 -27.70
N ASP A 19 27.02 17.06 -28.56
CA ASP A 19 26.37 16.84 -29.86
C ASP A 19 25.50 15.56 -29.90
N GLU A 20 25.32 14.87 -28.77
CA GLU A 20 24.50 13.66 -28.72
C GLU A 20 22.99 13.96 -28.58
N PRO A 21 22.14 13.22 -29.31
CA PRO A 21 20.70 13.36 -29.20
C PRO A 21 20.23 13.04 -27.78
N THR A 22 19.29 13.84 -27.28
CA THR A 22 18.72 13.62 -25.95
C THR A 22 17.96 12.30 -25.91
N PRO A 23 18.18 11.43 -24.91
CA PRO A 23 17.39 10.21 -24.75
C PRO A 23 15.90 10.54 -24.75
N LYS A 24 15.16 9.99 -25.72
CA LYS A 24 13.72 10.17 -25.80
C LYS A 24 13.07 9.31 -24.73
N LYS A 25 12.41 9.95 -23.76
CA LYS A 25 11.58 9.24 -22.78
C LYS A 25 10.25 8.91 -23.41
N VAL A 26 9.88 7.63 -23.38
CA VAL A 26 8.51 7.21 -23.71
C VAL A 26 7.57 7.86 -22.69
N LYS A 27 6.61 8.64 -23.18
CA LYS A 27 5.59 9.29 -22.35
C LYS A 27 4.55 8.22 -22.00
N VAL A 28 4.42 7.91 -20.72
CA VAL A 28 3.39 6.97 -20.26
C VAL A 28 2.04 7.68 -20.33
N VAL A 29 1.19 7.20 -21.23
CA VAL A 29 -0.26 7.45 -21.18
C VAL A 29 -0.80 6.61 -20.02
N GLU A 30 -1.70 7.16 -19.18
CA GLU A 30 -2.36 6.38 -18.12
C GLU A 30 -2.90 5.08 -18.73
N SER A 31 -2.26 3.98 -18.39
CA SER A 31 -2.52 2.70 -19.04
C SER A 31 -3.82 2.11 -18.51
N ALA A 32 -4.63 1.58 -19.44
CA ALA A 32 -5.69 0.63 -19.12
C ALA A 32 -5.06 -0.61 -18.47
N GLY A 33 -4.95 -0.59 -17.14
CA GLY A 33 -4.40 -1.69 -16.34
C GLY A 33 -3.93 -1.30 -14.95
N LYS A 34 -4.57 -0.32 -14.31
CA LYS A 34 -4.21 0.05 -12.94
C LYS A 34 -4.87 -0.92 -11.95
N ILE A 35 -4.05 -1.66 -11.22
CA ILE A 35 -4.48 -2.44 -10.05
C ILE A 35 -4.43 -1.53 -8.82
N ILE A 36 -5.48 -1.58 -7.99
CA ILE A 36 -5.53 -0.90 -6.70
C ILE A 36 -5.40 -1.96 -5.61
N ALA A 37 -4.43 -1.79 -4.72
CA ALA A 37 -4.21 -2.68 -3.57
C ALA A 37 -4.44 -1.93 -2.26
N THR A 38 -5.08 -2.61 -1.30
CA THR A 38 -5.16 -2.19 0.10
C THR A 38 -4.24 -3.08 0.92
N VAL A 39 -3.34 -2.48 1.69
CA VAL A 39 -2.35 -3.23 2.50
C VAL A 39 -2.43 -2.78 3.95
N PHE A 40 -2.61 -3.75 4.86
CA PHE A 40 -2.51 -3.54 6.30
C PHE A 40 -1.28 -4.26 6.83
N TRP A 41 -0.50 -3.59 7.69
CA TRP A 41 0.76 -4.10 8.23
C TRP A 41 1.04 -3.52 9.63
N ASP A 42 1.85 -4.21 10.42
CA ASP A 42 2.37 -3.75 11.71
C ASP A 42 3.88 -3.98 11.83
N ASN A 43 4.47 -3.75 13.02
CA ASN A 43 5.91 -3.95 13.24
C ASN A 43 6.40 -5.42 13.12
N LYS A 44 5.49 -6.38 12.91
CA LYS A 44 5.83 -7.78 12.67
C LYS A 44 5.62 -8.19 11.21
N GLY A 45 5.09 -7.29 10.38
CA GLY A 45 4.86 -7.57 8.98
C GLY A 45 3.46 -7.30 8.49
N VAL A 46 3.18 -7.80 7.29
CA VAL A 46 1.91 -7.62 6.60
C VAL A 46 0.84 -8.52 7.21
N LEU A 47 -0.33 -7.93 7.44
CA LEU A 47 -1.49 -8.56 8.08
C LEU A 47 -2.55 -8.97 7.07
N LEU A 48 -2.80 -8.13 6.06
CA LEU A 48 -3.79 -8.34 5.02
C LEU A 48 -3.40 -7.56 3.75
N ILE A 49 -3.58 -8.18 2.59
CA ILE A 49 -3.50 -7.55 1.28
C ILE A 49 -4.83 -7.84 0.57
N ASP A 50 -5.43 -6.82 -0.04
CA ASP A 50 -6.61 -6.97 -0.89
C ASP A 50 -6.40 -6.24 -2.21
N TYR A 51 -6.81 -6.87 -3.31
CA TYR A 51 -6.75 -6.27 -4.65
C TYR A 51 -8.16 -5.96 -5.13
N LEU A 52 -8.40 -4.68 -5.44
CA LEU A 52 -9.68 -4.25 -5.96
C LEU A 52 -9.84 -4.66 -7.43
N PRO A 53 -11.05 -5.08 -7.85
CA PRO A 53 -11.34 -5.29 -9.25
C PRO A 53 -11.09 -4.02 -10.08
N HIS A 54 -10.71 -4.21 -11.34
CA HIS A 54 -10.44 -3.11 -12.26
C HIS A 54 -11.62 -2.14 -12.37
N GLY A 55 -11.31 -0.83 -12.34
CA GLY A 55 -12.30 0.23 -12.48
C GLY A 55 -13.18 0.46 -11.25
N THR A 56 -12.94 -0.26 -10.14
CA THR A 56 -13.67 -0.04 -8.89
C THR A 56 -12.93 0.90 -7.95
N THR A 57 -13.66 1.44 -6.96
CA THR A 57 -13.11 2.31 -5.91
C THR A 57 -13.44 1.70 -4.56
N ILE A 58 -12.59 1.92 -3.56
CA ILE A 58 -12.89 1.52 -2.18
C ILE A 58 -14.11 2.31 -1.70
N THR A 59 -15.20 1.60 -1.45
CA THR A 59 -16.37 2.14 -0.77
C THR A 59 -16.23 1.94 0.74
N ALA A 60 -17.00 2.67 1.53
CA ALA A 60 -17.01 2.47 2.99
C ALA A 60 -17.48 1.04 3.35
N ALA A 61 -18.43 0.46 2.60
CA ALA A 61 -18.86 -0.93 2.80
C ALA A 61 -17.71 -1.92 2.56
N ARG A 62 -16.98 -1.75 1.44
CA ARG A 62 -15.82 -2.59 1.14
C ARG A 62 -14.73 -2.45 2.19
N TYR A 63 -14.48 -1.22 2.64
CA TYR A 63 -13.50 -0.98 3.70
C TYR A 63 -13.88 -1.67 5.02
N CYS A 64 -15.16 -1.62 5.42
CA CYS A 64 -15.66 -2.34 6.58
C CYS A 64 -15.47 -3.86 6.48
N GLU A 65 -15.71 -4.46 5.31
CA GLU A 65 -15.42 -5.88 5.07
C GLU A 65 -13.93 -6.20 5.28
N LEU A 66 -13.04 -5.35 4.79
CA LEU A 66 -11.59 -5.50 4.97
C LEU A 66 -11.19 -5.39 6.44
N LEU A 67 -11.77 -4.46 7.20
CA LEU A 67 -11.53 -4.35 8.64
C LEU A 67 -11.96 -5.61 9.39
N GLN A 68 -13.09 -6.22 9.03
CA GLN A 68 -13.54 -7.49 9.62
C GLN A 68 -12.59 -8.65 9.27
N GLN A 69 -12.07 -8.69 8.05
CA GLN A 69 -11.05 -9.68 7.66
C GLN A 69 -9.74 -9.45 8.42
N LEU A 70 -9.32 -8.19 8.55
CA LEU A 70 -8.13 -7.80 9.30
C LEU A 70 -8.25 -8.19 10.77
N ARG A 71 -9.40 -7.95 11.41
CA ARG A 71 -9.63 -8.36 12.80
C ARG A 71 -9.46 -9.87 12.97
N ARG A 72 -10.00 -10.68 12.05
CA ARG A 72 -9.82 -12.14 12.04
C ARG A 72 -8.36 -12.53 11.81
N ALA A 73 -7.66 -11.88 10.87
CA ALA A 73 -6.24 -12.14 10.61
C ALA A 73 -5.36 -11.84 11.84
N ILE A 74 -5.64 -10.74 12.55
CA ILE A 74 -4.96 -10.37 13.81
C ILE A 74 -5.22 -11.42 14.88
N GLN A 75 -6.48 -11.85 15.07
CA GLN A 75 -6.87 -12.88 16.03
C GLN A 75 -6.23 -14.25 15.74
N ASN A 76 -6.05 -14.60 14.46
CA ASN A 76 -5.44 -15.86 14.07
C ASN A 76 -3.91 -15.84 14.25
N LYS A 77 -3.24 -14.74 13.84
CA LYS A 77 -1.78 -14.61 13.97
C LYS A 77 -1.32 -14.42 15.40
N LYS A 78 -2.10 -13.69 16.20
CA LYS A 78 -1.78 -13.41 17.59
C LYS A 78 -2.65 -14.34 18.43
N LYS A 79 -2.05 -15.29 19.16
CA LYS A 79 -2.66 -15.85 20.39
C LYS A 79 -2.81 -14.77 21.48
N ARG A 80 -3.09 -13.51 21.09
CA ARG A 80 -3.28 -12.38 21.98
C ARG A 80 -4.61 -12.57 22.68
N LYS A 81 -4.61 -12.24 23.97
CA LYS A 81 -5.85 -12.05 24.71
C LYS A 81 -6.64 -10.94 24.00
N VAL A 82 -7.94 -11.17 23.88
CA VAL A 82 -8.91 -10.30 23.18
C VAL A 82 -8.97 -8.89 23.79
N ASP A 83 -8.33 -8.66 24.94
CA ASP A 83 -8.44 -7.45 25.76
C ASP A 83 -7.36 -6.38 25.49
N GLU A 84 -6.43 -6.59 24.55
CA GLU A 84 -5.44 -5.56 24.19
C GLU A 84 -6.05 -4.53 23.22
N LYS A 85 -6.20 -3.29 23.69
CA LYS A 85 -6.60 -2.13 22.88
C LYS A 85 -5.71 -2.04 21.64
N SER A 86 -6.33 -2.08 20.47
CA SER A 86 -5.62 -2.00 19.20
C SER A 86 -5.75 -0.60 18.62
N PHE A 87 -4.70 -0.14 17.96
CA PHE A 87 -4.68 1.16 17.31
C PHE A 87 -4.60 0.97 15.80
N LEU A 88 -5.38 1.75 15.07
CA LEU A 88 -5.39 1.80 13.62
C LEU A 88 -4.89 3.17 13.15
N PHE A 89 -4.01 3.15 12.16
CA PHE A 89 -3.55 4.36 11.48
C PHE A 89 -4.03 4.31 10.02
N HIS A 90 -4.84 5.28 9.61
CA HIS A 90 -5.26 5.48 8.23
C HIS A 90 -5.49 6.97 7.97
N ASP A 91 -5.61 7.37 6.70
CA ASP A 91 -5.90 8.75 6.31
C ASP A 91 -7.40 9.09 6.47
N ASN A 92 -7.75 10.36 6.26
CA ASN A 92 -9.13 10.85 6.38
C ASN A 92 -9.96 10.66 5.09
N ALA A 93 -9.65 9.67 4.25
CA ALA A 93 -10.42 9.41 3.04
C ALA A 93 -11.90 9.18 3.37
N ARG A 94 -12.80 9.58 2.46
CA ARG A 94 -14.27 9.50 2.69
C ARG A 94 -14.74 8.11 3.14
N PRO A 95 -14.24 6.98 2.59
CA PRO A 95 -14.61 5.66 3.08
C PRO A 95 -14.21 5.42 4.54
N HIS A 96 -13.08 5.96 4.98
CA HIS A 96 -12.56 5.75 6.33
C HIS A 96 -13.27 6.63 7.36
N ALA A 97 -13.65 7.86 6.97
CA ALA A 97 -14.40 8.79 7.79
C ALA A 97 -15.93 8.54 7.78
N ALA A 98 -16.41 7.55 7.00
CA ALA A 98 -17.83 7.24 6.92
C ALA A 98 -18.37 6.72 8.25
N ARG A 99 -19.62 7.09 8.58
CA ARG A 99 -20.27 6.70 9.85
C ARG A 99 -20.21 5.19 10.11
N GLN A 100 -20.57 4.37 9.12
CA GLN A 100 -20.52 2.91 9.25
C GLN A 100 -19.13 2.36 9.59
N THR A 101 -18.06 3.03 9.16
CA THR A 101 -16.69 2.64 9.47
C THR A 101 -16.31 3.05 10.88
N GLN A 102 -16.69 4.26 11.31
CA GLN A 102 -16.48 4.73 12.68
C GLN A 102 -17.24 3.88 13.70
N ASP A 103 -18.49 3.51 13.39
CA ASP A 103 -19.31 2.62 14.22
C ASP A 103 -18.62 1.24 14.36
N LEU A 104 -18.15 0.66 13.24
CA LEU A 104 -17.45 -0.62 13.26
C LEU A 104 -16.14 -0.59 14.07
N LEU A 105 -15.36 0.48 13.97
CA LEU A 105 -14.12 0.64 14.72
C LEU A 105 -14.40 0.76 16.23
N THR A 106 -15.51 1.41 16.59
CA THR A 106 -16.00 1.46 17.98
C THR A 106 -16.38 0.07 18.49
N ASP A 107 -17.12 -0.72 17.71
CA ASP A 107 -17.46 -2.12 18.03
C ASP A 107 -16.22 -3.02 18.16
N PHE A 108 -15.13 -2.62 17.49
CA PHE A 108 -13.86 -3.33 17.56
C PHE A 108 -13.02 -2.93 18.77
N LEU A 109 -13.41 -1.86 19.48
CA LEU A 109 -12.60 -1.20 20.51
C LEU A 109 -11.23 -0.77 19.96
N TRP A 110 -11.21 -0.34 18.69
CA TRP A 110 -10.00 0.13 18.02
C TRP A 110 -9.96 1.66 18.06
N ASP A 111 -8.88 2.20 18.61
CA ASP A 111 -8.62 3.63 18.52
C ASP A 111 -8.02 3.98 17.15
N VAL A 112 -8.47 5.07 16.56
CA VAL A 112 -7.89 5.61 15.33
C VAL A 112 -6.94 6.74 15.70
N PHE A 113 -5.70 6.68 15.20
CA PHE A 113 -4.78 7.81 15.31
C PHE A 113 -5.28 8.98 14.46
N GLY A 114 -5.32 10.17 15.07
CA GLY A 114 -5.65 11.40 14.35
C GLY A 114 -4.63 11.66 13.24
N HIS A 115 -5.11 11.82 12.00
CA HIS A 115 -4.28 12.20 10.87
C HIS A 115 -4.63 13.63 10.42
N PRO A 116 -3.67 14.56 10.32
CA PRO A 116 -3.94 15.87 9.76
C PRO A 116 -4.23 15.77 8.25
N PRO A 117 -5.13 16.61 7.70
CA PRO A 117 -5.38 16.65 6.27
C PRO A 117 -4.09 16.87 5.45
N TYR A 118 -3.99 16.20 4.30
CA TYR A 118 -2.90 16.38 3.32
C TYR A 118 -1.47 16.18 3.86
N SER A 119 -1.28 15.23 4.78
CA SER A 119 0.02 15.00 5.44
C SER A 119 0.62 13.61 5.15
N PRO A 120 0.89 13.27 3.88
CA PRO A 120 1.41 11.95 3.51
C PRO A 120 2.80 11.67 4.11
N ASP A 121 3.56 12.70 4.46
CA ASP A 121 4.84 12.60 5.17
C ASP A 121 4.72 12.04 6.59
N LEU A 122 3.51 12.07 7.17
CA LEU A 122 3.22 11.49 8.48
C LEU A 122 2.66 10.07 8.39
N ALA A 123 2.40 9.55 7.20
CA ALA A 123 1.84 8.22 7.00
C ALA A 123 2.93 7.20 6.65
N PRO A 124 3.22 6.21 7.53
CA PRO A 124 4.26 5.21 7.28
C PRO A 124 4.14 4.49 5.94
N SER A 125 2.90 4.23 5.49
CA SER A 125 2.66 3.64 4.18
C SER A 125 3.12 4.54 3.02
N ASP A 126 2.90 5.85 3.10
CA ASP A 126 3.18 6.80 2.03
C ASP A 126 4.63 7.26 1.98
N PHE A 127 5.28 7.47 3.13
CA PHE A 127 6.69 7.90 3.15
C PHE A 127 7.69 6.75 3.08
N HIS A 128 7.29 5.53 3.44
CA HIS A 128 8.21 4.38 3.53
C HIS A 128 7.81 3.22 2.62
N LEU A 129 6.66 2.58 2.89
CA LEU A 129 6.29 1.32 2.21
C LEU A 129 6.15 1.48 0.69
N PHE A 130 5.30 2.40 0.24
CA PHE A 130 5.00 2.57 -1.17
C PHE A 130 6.18 3.11 -2.00
N PRO A 131 7.01 4.04 -1.52
CA PRO A 131 8.22 4.44 -2.23
C PRO A 131 9.16 3.26 -2.52
N HIS A 132 9.37 2.39 -1.54
CA HIS A 132 10.22 1.21 -1.71
C HIS A 132 9.59 0.16 -2.64
N LEU A 133 8.28 -0.09 -2.52
CA LEU A 133 7.57 -0.98 -3.45
C LEU A 133 7.68 -0.45 -4.89
N LYS A 134 7.47 0.86 -5.09
CA LYS A 134 7.62 1.49 -6.40
C LYS A 134 9.03 1.36 -6.93
N GLN A 135 10.05 1.46 -6.08
CA GLN A 135 11.43 1.26 -6.47
C GLN A 135 11.69 -0.19 -6.91
N HIS A 136 11.12 -1.17 -6.21
CA HIS A 136 11.23 -2.60 -6.55
C HIS A 136 10.57 -2.94 -7.88
N LEU A 137 9.35 -2.45 -8.11
CA LEU A 137 8.57 -2.72 -9.33
C LEU A 137 9.09 -1.98 -10.57
N ARG A 138 9.98 -1.01 -10.37
CA ARG A 138 10.45 -0.12 -11.42
C ARG A 138 11.28 -0.83 -12.48
N GLY A 139 11.02 -0.52 -13.74
CA GLY A 139 11.71 -1.13 -14.89
C GLY A 139 11.28 -2.59 -15.16
N ARG A 140 10.43 -3.17 -14.30
CA ARG A 140 9.88 -4.50 -14.49
C ARG A 140 8.63 -4.46 -15.37
N THR A 141 8.46 -5.54 -16.10
CA THR A 141 7.31 -5.82 -16.96
C THR A 141 6.64 -7.09 -16.48
N PHE A 142 5.31 -7.11 -16.41
CA PHE A 142 4.54 -8.29 -16.05
C PHE A 142 3.53 -8.59 -17.16
N ALA A 143 3.37 -9.87 -17.49
CA ALA A 143 2.52 -10.33 -18.58
C ALA A 143 1.02 -10.24 -18.24
N ASN A 144 0.68 -10.35 -16.95
CA ASN A 144 -0.69 -10.29 -16.45
C ASN A 144 -0.77 -9.74 -15.01
N ASP A 145 -2.00 -9.53 -14.53
CA ASP A 145 -2.29 -9.00 -13.20
C ASP A 145 -1.81 -9.92 -12.09
N ASP A 146 -1.93 -11.24 -12.27
CA ASP A 146 -1.66 -12.20 -11.22
C ASP A 146 -0.16 -12.33 -10.97
N GLU A 147 0.66 -12.31 -12.02
CA GLU A 147 2.12 -12.22 -11.91
C GLU A 147 2.57 -10.96 -11.15
N LEU A 148 1.92 -9.82 -11.40
CA LEU A 148 2.19 -8.59 -10.66
C LEU A 148 1.77 -8.73 -9.18
N LYS A 149 0.60 -9.30 -8.90
CA LYS A 149 0.12 -9.51 -7.52
C LYS A 149 1.03 -10.45 -6.75
N GLU A 150 1.45 -11.56 -7.36
CA GLU A 150 2.38 -12.52 -6.76
C GLU A 150 3.73 -11.88 -6.42
N GLU A 151 4.28 -11.06 -7.33
CA GLU A 151 5.52 -10.34 -7.07
C GLU A 151 5.38 -9.32 -5.94
N VAL A 152 4.26 -8.59 -5.90
CA VAL A 152 3.96 -7.62 -4.82
C VAL A 152 3.82 -8.34 -3.48
N GLU A 153 3.08 -9.44 -3.42
CA GLU A 153 2.91 -10.25 -2.22
C GLU A 153 4.24 -10.84 -1.73
N SER A 154 5.04 -11.39 -2.64
CA SER A 154 6.38 -11.93 -2.35
C SER A 154 7.28 -10.86 -1.74
N TRP A 155 7.36 -9.70 -2.38
CA TRP A 155 8.16 -8.58 -1.89
C TRP A 155 7.70 -8.08 -0.52
N LEU A 156 6.39 -7.93 -0.34
CA LEU A 156 5.78 -7.49 0.92
C LEU A 156 6.06 -8.47 2.07
N ASN A 157 6.06 -9.78 1.80
CA ASN A 157 6.39 -10.80 2.79
C ASN A 157 7.87 -10.84 3.17
N ILE A 158 8.77 -10.60 2.20
CA ILE A 158 10.22 -10.50 2.47
C ILE A 158 10.50 -9.23 3.29
N MET A 159 9.93 -8.10 2.89
CA MET A 159 10.18 -6.82 3.55
C MET A 159 9.58 -6.72 4.95
N ALA A 160 8.47 -7.41 5.17
CA ALA A 160 7.89 -7.60 6.48
C ALA A 160 8.91 -8.16 7.50
N ALA A 161 9.79 -9.07 7.08
CA ALA A 161 10.78 -9.69 7.94
C ALA A 161 11.96 -8.76 8.28
N GLU A 162 12.36 -7.89 7.34
CA GLU A 162 13.56 -7.06 7.47
C GLU A 162 13.26 -5.65 8.04
N TRP A 163 12.15 -5.02 7.67
CA TRP A 163 11.94 -3.57 7.88
C TRP A 163 10.95 -3.18 8.97
N CYS A 164 10.04 -4.07 9.36
CA CYS A 164 8.98 -3.69 10.28
C CYS A 164 9.51 -3.30 11.69
N ASN A 165 10.77 -3.61 11.99
CA ASN A 165 11.48 -3.13 13.18
C ASN A 165 12.02 -1.68 13.09
N GLU A 166 12.21 -1.10 11.90
CA GLU A 166 12.83 0.21 11.69
C GLU A 166 11.82 1.33 11.40
N GLY A 167 10.79 1.04 10.60
CA GLY A 167 9.83 2.06 10.12
C GLY A 167 8.89 2.64 11.19
N LEU A 168 8.72 1.97 12.32
CA LEU A 168 7.82 2.38 13.42
C LEU A 168 8.57 3.00 14.61
N LYS A 169 9.89 3.24 14.49
CA LYS A 169 10.75 3.82 15.54
C LYS A 169 11.19 5.26 15.30
N LYS A 170 10.76 5.88 14.19
CA LYS A 170 10.98 7.30 13.92
C LYS A 170 9.75 8.10 14.31
#